data_AF-A0A7K0EGJ5-F1
#
_entry.id   AF-A0A7K0EGJ5-F1
#
_cell.length_a   1.000
_cell.length_b   1.000
_cell.length_c   1.000
_cell.angle_alpha   90.00
_cell.angle_beta   90.00
_cell.angle_gamma   90.00
#
_symmetry.space_group_name_H-M   'P 1'
#
loop_
_entity.id
_entity.type
_entity.pdbx_description
1 polymer ?
#
loop_
_entity_poly.entity_id
_entity_poly.type
_entity_poly.pdbx_seq_one_letter_code
_entity_poly.pdbx_strand_id
1 'polypeptide(L)'
;MHSVSTYQAARLVAGTVESYFAHHFATATSNGGQETAHQPHAPEIEAMIDTAFWASLRHEEGVSPKVTLAFLPPDKAGQPLIFGKRLRFTPDVLTKLAPAVERPGIHLGVWYDRDELYIWGTTREIPGNCLVLEVIEPGLLVVKHRRLDGFGKFVNVAILKGDQIKIVDEGTAKTPDCPFVVTSMLGFTLPSFWNDSMNILVQLAVSMRAHGRGGSLLVVPSGRDAWRDSIIQPMSYPIVPVFSRLADLLQQESDAASQNVWRGAVNLAVEAIGGLTSVDGATIINDQYEVLGFGAKIGRSETSERVEQIIITEPIVGNEPLIVHPAQTGGTRHLSAAQFVFDQRDAVALVASQDGRFTIFTWSTTDQMVHAHRVDSLLL
;
A
#
# COMPACT_ATOMS: atom_id res chain seq x y z
N MET A 1 26.50 5.15 24.98
CA MET A 1 25.90 4.19 25.93
C MET A 1 24.53 3.86 25.37
N HIS A 2 24.37 2.71 24.70
CA HIS A 2 23.09 2.39 24.05
C HIS A 2 22.00 2.32 25.12
N SER A 3 21.02 3.22 25.02
CA SER A 3 19.74 3.05 25.70
C SER A 3 19.21 1.68 25.30
N VAL A 4 19.09 0.75 26.25
CA VAL A 4 18.51 -0.57 25.97
C VAL A 4 17.10 -0.32 25.46
N SER A 5 16.82 -0.71 24.21
CA SER A 5 15.48 -0.63 23.63
C SER A 5 14.50 -1.33 24.56
N THR A 6 13.42 -0.62 24.90
CA THR A 6 12.37 -1.18 25.77
C THR A 6 11.24 -1.78 24.94
N TYR A 7 11.17 -1.43 23.66
CA TYR A 7 10.28 -2.05 22.70
C TYR A 7 10.91 -3.30 22.07
N GLN A 8 10.56 -4.47 22.62
CA GLN A 8 11.14 -5.76 22.21
C GLN A 8 11.03 -6.04 20.70
N ALA A 9 9.95 -5.62 20.06
CA ALA A 9 9.76 -5.84 18.62
C ALA A 9 10.77 -5.07 17.76
N ALA A 10 11.23 -3.89 18.21
CA ALA A 10 12.31 -3.15 17.54
C ALA A 10 13.59 -3.98 17.48
N ARG A 11 13.96 -4.61 18.61
CA ARG A 11 15.14 -5.46 18.71
C ARG A 11 15.03 -6.73 17.84
N LEU A 12 13.84 -7.32 17.77
CA LEU A 12 13.61 -8.51 16.94
C LEU A 12 13.69 -8.21 15.44
N VAL A 13 13.18 -7.06 15.00
CA VAL A 13 13.08 -6.76 13.56
C VAL A 13 14.35 -6.12 12.98
N ALA A 14 15.16 -5.44 13.81
CA ALA A 14 16.27 -4.60 13.34
C ALA A 14 17.27 -5.34 12.45
N GLY A 15 17.70 -6.55 12.82
CA GLY A 15 18.63 -7.34 12.01
C GLY A 15 18.03 -7.81 10.69
N THR A 16 16.72 -8.11 10.65
CA THR A 16 16.03 -8.47 9.42
C THR A 16 15.92 -7.27 8.47
N VAL A 17 15.59 -6.09 9.00
CA VAL A 17 15.53 -4.84 8.22
C VAL A 17 16.92 -4.47 7.70
N GLU A 18 17.96 -4.55 8.52
CA GLU A 18 19.35 -4.33 8.09
C GLU A 18 19.71 -5.26 6.91
N SER A 19 19.40 -6.55 7.02
CA SER A 19 19.67 -7.52 5.95
C SER A 19 18.90 -7.21 4.66
N TYR A 20 17.65 -6.76 4.78
CA TYR A 20 16.84 -6.34 3.64
C TYR A 20 17.50 -5.15 2.91
N PHE A 21 17.84 -4.09 3.64
CA PHE A 21 18.50 -2.92 3.04
C PHE A 21 19.86 -3.30 2.46
N ALA A 22 20.66 -4.12 3.15
CA ALA A 22 21.94 -4.61 2.63
C ALA A 22 21.81 -5.30 1.27
N HIS A 23 20.78 -6.15 1.11
CA HIS A 23 20.49 -6.82 -0.15
C HIS A 23 20.13 -5.82 -1.26
N HIS A 24 19.23 -4.87 -0.97
CA HIS A 24 18.77 -3.84 -1.93
C HIS A 24 19.86 -2.82 -2.31
N PHE A 25 20.78 -2.50 -1.39
CA PHE A 25 21.96 -1.69 -1.70
C PHE A 25 22.90 -2.46 -2.63
N ALA A 26 23.18 -3.74 -2.35
CA ALA A 26 24.06 -4.56 -3.18
C ALA A 26 23.53 -4.72 -4.62
N THR A 27 22.21 -4.93 -4.79
CA THR A 27 21.58 -5.05 -6.11
C THR A 27 21.57 -3.72 -6.88
N ALA A 28 21.36 -2.59 -6.20
CA ALA A 28 21.42 -1.26 -6.82
C ALA A 28 22.84 -0.91 -7.30
N THR A 29 23.87 -1.20 -6.51
CA THR A 29 25.27 -0.98 -6.89
C THR A 29 25.68 -1.86 -8.09
N SER A 30 25.22 -3.11 -8.15
CA SER A 30 25.48 -3.98 -9.31
C SER A 30 24.80 -3.53 -10.61
N ASN A 31 23.68 -2.80 -10.51
CA ASN A 31 22.93 -2.29 -11.67
C ASN A 31 23.40 -0.89 -12.13
N GLY A 32 24.54 -0.40 -11.63
CA GLY A 32 25.13 0.88 -12.05
C GLY A 32 24.50 2.13 -11.42
N GLY A 33 23.71 1.96 -10.35
CA GLY A 33 23.15 3.08 -9.58
C GLY A 33 24.23 3.84 -8.80
N GLN A 34 24.08 5.17 -8.65
CA GLN A 34 24.95 5.95 -7.77
C GLN A 34 24.69 5.56 -6.30
N GLU A 35 25.76 5.28 -5.54
CA GLU A 35 25.70 5.12 -4.08
C GLU A 35 25.33 6.46 -3.41
N THR A 36 24.04 6.71 -3.23
CA THR A 36 23.57 8.00 -2.68
C THR A 36 23.06 7.94 -1.24
N ALA A 37 22.71 6.74 -0.73
CA ALA A 37 22.17 6.58 0.62
C ALA A 37 23.11 5.75 1.50
N HIS A 38 23.19 6.13 2.78
CA HIS A 38 23.93 5.36 3.78
C HIS A 38 23.14 4.10 4.15
N GLN A 39 23.84 2.97 4.23
CA GLN A 39 23.25 1.71 4.63
C GLN A 39 22.95 1.73 6.14
N PRO A 40 21.68 1.62 6.56
CA PRO A 40 21.32 1.63 7.97
C PRO A 40 21.74 0.33 8.66
N HIS A 41 22.31 0.46 9.85
CA HIS A 41 22.71 -0.68 10.67
C HIS A 41 21.67 -1.04 11.73
N ALA A 42 21.69 -2.29 12.20
CA ALA A 42 20.71 -2.78 13.17
C ALA A 42 20.56 -1.89 14.43
N PRO A 43 21.63 -1.36 15.06
CA PRO A 43 21.49 -0.48 16.22
C PRO A 43 20.76 0.84 15.92
N GLU A 44 20.93 1.39 14.72
CA GLU A 44 20.29 2.64 14.28
C GLU A 44 18.81 2.39 14.02
N ILE A 45 18.50 1.30 13.32
CA ILE A 45 17.13 0.86 13.03
C ILE A 45 16.38 0.58 14.34
N GLU A 46 17.00 -0.15 15.27
CA GLU A 46 16.42 -0.46 16.58
C GLU A 46 16.09 0.83 17.36
N ALA A 47 17.04 1.76 17.43
CA ALA A 47 16.85 3.03 18.15
C ALA A 47 15.78 3.92 17.49
N MET A 48 15.72 3.95 16.15
CA MET A 48 14.67 4.64 15.39
C MET A 48 13.29 4.09 15.70
N ILE A 49 13.12 2.76 15.63
CA ILE A 49 11.85 2.09 15.86
C ILE A 49 11.40 2.23 17.32
N ASP A 50 12.28 2.02 18.30
CA ASP A 50 11.95 2.16 19.73
C ASP A 50 11.49 3.59 20.05
N THR A 51 12.28 4.60 19.63
CA THR A 51 11.95 6.01 19.89
C THR A 51 10.64 6.41 19.24
N ALA A 52 10.41 6.01 17.99
CA ALA A 52 9.18 6.31 17.27
C ALA A 52 7.96 5.59 17.87
N PHE A 53 8.14 4.35 18.36
CA PHE A 53 7.07 3.60 19.00
C PHE A 53 6.61 4.29 20.28
N TRP A 54 7.55 4.67 21.16
CA TRP A 54 7.20 5.40 22.38
C TRP A 54 6.69 6.81 22.11
N ALA A 55 7.10 7.45 21.02
CA ALA A 55 6.50 8.69 20.57
C ALA A 55 5.03 8.47 20.15
N SER A 56 4.74 7.42 19.39
CA SER A 56 3.39 7.13 18.87
C SER A 56 2.32 6.95 19.97
N LEU A 57 2.73 6.50 21.16
CA LEU A 57 1.83 6.29 22.31
C LEU A 57 1.61 7.56 23.16
N ARG A 58 2.35 8.64 22.88
CA ARG A 58 2.21 9.93 23.56
C ARG A 58 1.15 10.78 22.87
N HIS A 59 0.82 11.90 23.51
CA HIS A 59 -0.16 12.85 23.00
C HIS A 59 0.41 14.27 23.11
N GLU A 60 0.19 15.08 22.09
CA GLU A 60 0.38 16.53 22.10
C GLU A 60 -1.00 17.16 21.88
N GLU A 61 -1.45 18.01 22.81
CA GLU A 61 -2.80 18.62 22.77
C GLU A 61 -3.96 17.61 22.59
N GLY A 62 -3.78 16.37 23.07
CA GLY A 62 -4.76 15.29 22.95
C GLY A 62 -4.74 14.54 21.61
N VAL A 63 -3.83 14.89 20.71
CA VAL A 63 -3.65 14.24 19.41
C VAL A 63 -2.40 13.36 19.45
N SER A 64 -2.51 12.11 19.00
CA SER A 64 -1.37 11.22 18.87
C SER A 64 -0.49 11.64 17.68
N PRO A 65 0.85 11.63 17.82
CA PRO A 65 1.73 12.14 16.79
C PRO A 65 1.75 11.24 15.56
N LYS A 66 1.61 11.85 14.39
CA LYS A 66 1.92 11.24 13.10
C LYS A 66 3.18 11.87 12.55
N VAL A 67 4.20 11.05 12.33
CA VAL A 67 5.51 11.50 11.87
C VAL A 67 6.07 10.53 10.84
N THR A 68 6.70 11.09 9.82
CA THR A 68 7.53 10.32 8.90
C THR A 68 8.98 10.72 9.11
N LEU A 69 9.82 9.76 9.45
CA LEU A 69 11.25 9.93 9.68
C LEU A 69 12.01 9.41 8.47
N ALA A 70 13.02 10.14 8.01
CA ALA A 70 13.92 9.71 6.96
C ALA A 70 15.34 9.64 7.49
N PHE A 71 16.01 8.50 7.30
CA PHE A 71 17.39 8.29 7.73
C PHE A 71 18.36 8.66 6.62
N LEU A 72 18.89 9.88 6.70
CA LEU A 72 19.84 10.45 5.75
C LEU A 72 20.54 11.68 6.34
N PRO A 73 21.76 12.01 5.89
CA PRO A 73 22.41 13.24 6.28
C PRO A 73 21.85 14.45 5.51
N PRO A 74 21.98 15.68 6.05
CA PRO A 74 21.42 16.89 5.44
C PRO A 74 21.90 17.17 4.01
N ASP A 75 23.14 16.83 3.68
CA ASP A 75 23.76 17.07 2.36
C ASP A 75 23.16 16.18 1.25
N LYS A 76 22.47 15.10 1.62
CA LYS A 76 21.78 14.19 0.70
C LYS A 76 20.28 14.46 0.58
N ALA A 77 19.78 15.50 1.24
CA ALA A 77 18.35 15.79 1.36
C ALA A 77 17.82 16.80 0.32
N GLY A 78 18.57 17.09 -0.75
CA GLY A 78 18.15 18.02 -1.80
C GLY A 78 18.06 19.47 -1.31
N GLN A 79 16.84 19.95 -1.05
CA GLN A 79 16.55 21.26 -0.46
C GLN A 79 15.98 21.14 0.96
N PRO A 80 16.80 20.79 1.96
CA PRO A 80 16.33 20.63 3.34
C PRO A 80 16.05 21.97 4.03
N LEU A 81 15.05 21.98 4.92
CA LEU A 81 14.95 22.99 5.96
C LEU A 81 15.77 22.52 7.16
N ILE A 82 16.86 23.22 7.45
CA ILE A 82 17.80 22.86 8.53
C ILE A 82 17.45 23.65 9.80
N PHE A 83 17.35 22.96 10.94
CA PHE A 83 17.14 23.62 12.22
C PHE A 83 18.42 24.32 12.69
N GLY A 84 18.27 25.49 13.34
CA GLY A 84 19.42 26.22 13.88
C GLY A 84 20.17 25.48 15.00
N LYS A 85 19.58 24.41 15.55
CA LYS A 85 20.20 23.51 16.54
C LYS A 85 19.82 22.08 16.20
N ARG A 86 20.78 21.16 16.37
CA ARG A 86 20.51 19.71 16.34
C ARG A 86 19.65 19.35 17.55
N LEU A 87 18.54 18.67 17.30
CA LEU A 87 17.65 18.22 18.37
C LEU A 87 17.94 16.75 18.67
N ARG A 88 17.91 16.37 19.96
CA ARG A 88 18.05 14.97 20.33
C ARG A 88 16.88 14.17 19.76
N PHE A 89 17.18 12.97 19.26
CA PHE A 89 16.16 12.07 18.78
C PHE A 89 15.53 11.32 19.96
N THR A 90 14.48 11.90 20.55
CA THR A 90 13.77 11.34 21.72
C THR A 90 12.26 11.36 21.50
N PRO A 91 11.49 10.53 22.24
CA PRO A 91 10.04 10.47 22.07
C PRO A 91 9.35 11.82 22.34
N ASP A 92 9.83 12.56 23.35
CA ASP A 92 9.34 13.89 23.72
C ASP A 92 9.52 14.91 22.59
N VAL A 93 10.68 14.90 21.92
CA VAL A 93 10.96 15.82 20.81
C VAL A 93 10.11 15.47 19.59
N LEU A 94 9.98 14.18 19.26
CA LEU A 94 9.14 13.74 18.15
C LEU A 94 7.67 14.13 18.36
N THR A 95 7.15 13.94 19.57
CA THR A 95 5.77 14.29 19.93
C THR A 95 5.49 15.79 19.69
N LYS A 96 6.41 16.66 20.12
CA LYS A 96 6.29 18.12 19.93
C LYS A 96 6.45 18.59 18.49
N LEU A 97 7.26 17.88 17.68
CA LEU A 97 7.48 18.23 16.28
C LEU A 97 6.40 17.70 15.34
N ALA A 98 5.66 16.66 15.75
CA ALA A 98 4.68 15.99 14.90
C ALA A 98 3.68 16.94 14.20
N PRO A 99 3.08 17.93 14.88
CA PRO A 99 2.13 18.84 14.23
C PRO A 99 2.74 19.63 13.06
N ALA A 100 4.06 19.87 13.07
CA ALA A 100 4.74 20.60 12.01
C ALA A 100 5.02 19.75 10.75
N VAL A 101 4.95 18.42 10.86
CA VAL A 101 5.37 17.47 9.82
C VAL A 101 4.32 16.43 9.44
N GLU A 102 3.12 16.50 10.01
CA GLU A 102 2.00 15.59 9.70
C GLU A 102 1.55 15.67 8.23
N ARG A 103 1.84 16.77 7.53
CA ARG A 103 1.42 16.95 6.14
C ARG A 103 2.17 15.99 5.21
N PRO A 104 1.47 15.35 4.24
CA PRO A 104 2.08 14.41 3.31
C PRO A 104 3.31 14.98 2.59
N GLY A 105 4.37 14.17 2.54
CA GLY A 105 5.62 14.51 1.85
C GLY A 105 6.58 15.41 2.62
N ILE A 106 6.30 15.71 3.89
CA ILE A 106 7.27 16.31 4.82
C ILE A 106 7.85 15.20 5.69
N HIS A 107 9.17 15.06 5.67
CA HIS A 107 9.89 14.04 6.44
C HIS A 107 10.83 14.72 7.43
N LEU A 108 10.85 14.27 8.69
CA LEU A 108 11.87 14.65 9.66
C LEU A 108 13.17 13.93 9.31
N GLY A 109 14.22 14.72 9.10
CA GLY A 109 15.54 14.20 8.83
C GLY A 109 16.23 13.74 10.10
N VAL A 110 16.57 12.45 10.16
CA VAL A 110 17.30 11.82 11.25
C VAL A 110 18.65 11.38 10.75
N TRP A 111 19.69 11.69 11.52
CA TRP A 111 21.04 11.25 11.22
C TRP A 111 21.77 10.82 12.48
N TYR A 112 22.84 10.06 12.30
CA TYR A 112 23.69 9.54 13.36
C TYR A 112 25.04 10.28 13.39
N ASP A 113 25.46 10.74 14.55
CA ASP A 113 26.79 11.34 14.77
C ASP A 113 27.28 10.97 16.17
N ARG A 114 28.52 10.47 16.29
CA ARG A 114 29.20 10.13 17.57
C ARG A 114 28.30 9.38 18.57
N ASP A 115 27.73 8.26 18.14
CA ASP A 115 26.91 7.36 18.97
C ASP A 115 25.49 7.83 19.35
N GLU A 116 25.02 8.96 18.82
CA GLU A 116 23.65 9.42 19.08
C GLU A 116 22.90 9.80 17.79
N LEU A 117 21.64 9.37 17.70
CA LEU A 117 20.72 9.85 16.69
C LEU A 117 20.26 11.27 17.04
N TYR A 118 20.17 12.11 16.01
CA TYR A 118 19.67 13.47 16.14
C TYR A 118 18.79 13.86 14.96
N ILE A 119 17.90 14.82 15.21
CA ILE A 119 17.05 15.44 14.20
C ILE A 119 17.75 16.70 13.72
N TRP A 120 18.00 16.79 12.41
CA TRP A 120 18.67 17.93 11.80
C TRP A 120 17.71 18.94 11.16
N GLY A 121 16.47 18.53 10.86
CA GLY A 121 15.51 19.38 10.14
C GLY A 121 14.41 18.59 9.43
N THR A 122 13.93 19.12 8.32
CA THR A 122 12.93 18.46 7.46
C THR A 122 13.34 18.45 6.00
N THR A 123 12.83 17.48 5.25
CA THR A 123 12.99 17.40 3.79
C THR A 123 11.73 16.91 3.11
N ARG A 124 11.62 17.20 1.82
CA ARG A 124 10.60 16.64 0.90
C ARG A 124 11.21 15.70 -0.14
N GLU A 125 12.53 15.68 -0.24
CA GLU A 125 13.29 14.87 -1.19
C GLU A 125 13.96 13.73 -0.44
N ILE A 126 13.63 12.51 -0.88
CA ILE A 126 14.14 11.28 -0.30
C ILE A 126 14.90 10.56 -1.42
N PRO A 127 16.18 10.23 -1.24
CA PRO A 127 16.94 9.42 -2.19
C PRO A 127 16.37 8.00 -2.31
N GLY A 128 16.63 7.32 -3.42
CA GLY A 128 16.32 5.90 -3.58
C GLY A 128 16.98 5.05 -2.48
N ASN A 129 16.30 4.01 -2.04
CA ASN A 129 16.73 3.09 -0.97
C ASN A 129 16.99 3.75 0.41
N CYS A 130 16.62 5.02 0.60
CA CYS A 130 16.64 5.64 1.92
C CYS A 130 15.61 4.97 2.84
N LEU A 131 16.05 4.63 4.06
CA LEU A 131 15.16 4.11 5.10
C LEU A 131 14.22 5.20 5.58
N VAL A 132 12.93 4.89 5.53
CA VAL A 132 11.86 5.75 6.02
C VAL A 132 11.08 4.98 7.08
N LEU A 133 10.81 5.62 8.22
CA LEU A 133 9.99 5.06 9.29
C LEU A 133 8.79 5.97 9.50
N GLU A 134 7.60 5.44 9.32
CA GLU A 134 6.35 6.19 9.44
C GLU A 134 5.54 5.71 10.63
N VAL A 135 5.07 6.66 11.44
CA VAL A 135 4.11 6.43 12.52
C VAL A 135 2.71 6.76 11.99
N ILE A 136 1.89 5.72 11.80
CA ILE A 136 0.57 5.82 11.17
C ILE A 136 -0.52 6.13 12.20
N GLU A 137 -0.53 5.37 13.29
CA GLU A 137 -1.44 5.50 14.44
C GLU A 137 -0.70 5.01 15.72
N PRO A 138 -1.26 5.22 16.93
CA PRO A 138 -0.62 4.77 18.16
C PRO A 138 -0.24 3.28 18.12
N GLY A 139 1.05 3.00 18.26
CA GLY A 139 1.60 1.65 18.23
C GLY A 139 1.65 0.99 16.85
N LEU A 140 1.33 1.69 15.76
CA LEU A 140 1.48 1.21 14.38
C LEU A 140 2.58 1.99 13.65
N LEU A 141 3.65 1.30 13.31
CA LEU A 141 4.78 1.82 12.57
C LEU A 141 4.98 1.03 11.28
N VAL A 142 5.44 1.71 10.25
CA VAL A 142 5.78 1.10 8.97
C VAL A 142 7.19 1.53 8.56
N VAL A 143 8.06 0.54 8.40
CA VAL A 143 9.38 0.70 7.78
C VAL A 143 9.18 0.64 6.27
N LYS A 144 9.67 1.65 5.57
CA LYS A 144 9.55 1.82 4.13
C LYS A 144 10.92 2.15 3.52
N HIS A 145 11.06 1.96 2.22
CA HIS A 145 12.13 2.59 1.44
C HIS A 145 11.58 3.20 0.17
N ARG A 146 12.29 4.19 -0.38
CA ARG A 146 11.94 4.80 -1.66
C ARG A 146 12.41 3.94 -2.82
N ARG A 147 11.53 3.71 -3.81
CA ARG A 147 11.89 3.09 -5.09
C ARG A 147 12.84 3.99 -5.90
N LEU A 148 13.72 3.36 -6.66
CA LEU A 148 14.57 4.04 -7.65
C LEU A 148 13.75 4.43 -8.90
N ASP A 149 12.81 3.58 -9.33
CA ASP A 149 11.96 3.76 -10.52
C ASP A 149 10.47 3.43 -10.25
N GLY A 150 9.56 4.03 -11.03
CA GLY A 150 8.14 3.65 -11.13
C GLY A 150 7.13 4.42 -10.24
N PHE A 151 5.84 4.08 -10.41
CA PHE A 151 4.72 4.72 -9.71
C PHE A 151 4.47 4.10 -8.33
N GLY A 152 4.75 4.89 -7.29
CA GLY A 152 4.73 4.48 -5.88
C GLY A 152 5.99 4.98 -5.19
N LYS A 153 5.88 6.04 -4.38
CA LYS A 153 7.06 6.70 -3.76
C LYS A 153 7.80 5.77 -2.81
N PHE A 154 7.11 4.80 -2.21
CA PHE A 154 7.61 3.97 -1.12
C PHE A 154 7.14 2.52 -1.26
N VAL A 155 7.97 1.58 -0.80
CA VAL A 155 7.64 0.16 -0.60
C VAL A 155 7.67 -0.12 0.89
N ASN A 156 6.66 -0.85 1.37
CA ASN A 156 6.59 -1.28 2.76
C ASN A 156 7.49 -2.50 2.95
N VAL A 157 8.36 -2.44 3.94
CA VAL A 157 9.34 -3.48 4.29
C VAL A 157 8.87 -4.27 5.50
N ALA A 158 8.48 -3.55 6.55
CA ALA A 158 8.00 -4.14 7.78
C ALA A 158 6.91 -3.29 8.41
N ILE A 159 5.91 -3.93 8.99
CA ILE A 159 4.81 -3.33 9.73
C ILE A 159 4.93 -3.81 11.17
N LEU A 160 4.96 -2.88 12.11
CA LEU A 160 4.98 -3.15 13.53
C LEU A 160 3.68 -2.62 14.14
N LYS A 161 2.86 -3.49 14.71
CA LYS A 161 1.60 -3.12 15.37
C LYS A 161 1.54 -3.70 16.78
N GLY A 162 1.76 -2.86 17.80
CA GLY A 162 1.87 -3.34 19.18
C GLY A 162 3.02 -4.33 19.30
N ASP A 163 2.75 -5.59 19.65
CA ASP A 163 3.74 -6.67 19.71
C ASP A 163 3.86 -7.48 18.40
N GLN A 164 3.00 -7.22 17.41
CA GLN A 164 2.99 -7.94 16.14
C GLN A 164 3.98 -7.34 15.14
N ILE A 165 4.75 -8.21 14.49
CA ILE A 165 5.69 -7.84 13.43
C ILE A 165 5.26 -8.58 12.16
N LYS A 166 5.07 -7.84 11.08
CA LYS A 166 4.84 -8.38 9.74
C LYS A 166 5.94 -7.89 8.82
N ILE A 167 6.75 -8.79 8.28
CA ILE A 167 7.78 -8.46 7.29
C ILE A 167 7.22 -8.80 5.91
N VAL A 168 7.24 -7.84 4.99
CA VAL A 168 6.71 -8.04 3.64
C VAL A 168 7.56 -9.06 2.88
N ASP A 169 6.90 -10.05 2.27
CA ASP A 169 7.55 -11.05 1.44
C ASP A 169 7.52 -10.62 -0.04
N GLU A 170 8.63 -10.07 -0.50
CA GLU A 170 8.88 -9.77 -1.91
C GLU A 170 8.84 -11.03 -2.80
N GLY A 171 9.12 -12.22 -2.25
CA GLY A 171 9.08 -13.49 -2.97
C GLY A 171 7.68 -13.86 -3.46
N THR A 172 6.63 -13.38 -2.81
CA THR A 172 5.23 -13.66 -3.18
C THR A 172 4.91 -13.21 -4.61
N ALA A 173 5.56 -12.15 -5.12
CA ALA A 173 5.39 -11.71 -6.50
C ALA A 173 5.79 -12.75 -7.56
N LYS A 174 6.57 -13.78 -7.18
CA LYS A 174 7.08 -14.82 -8.08
C LYS A 174 6.20 -16.08 -8.10
N THR A 175 5.11 -16.14 -7.33
CA THR A 175 4.22 -17.29 -7.33
C THR A 175 3.34 -17.31 -8.59
N PRO A 176 3.01 -18.49 -9.14
CA PRO A 176 1.98 -18.62 -10.17
C PRO A 176 0.68 -17.95 -9.72
N ASP A 177 -0.08 -17.39 -10.67
CA ASP A 177 -1.40 -16.77 -10.44
C ASP A 177 -1.43 -15.58 -9.45
N CYS A 178 -0.28 -14.98 -9.10
CA CYS A 178 -0.25 -13.72 -8.35
C CYS A 178 -0.80 -12.58 -9.23
N PRO A 179 -1.84 -11.86 -8.80
CA PRO A 179 -2.44 -10.83 -9.63
C PRO A 179 -1.53 -9.60 -9.73
N PHE A 180 -1.49 -9.01 -10.93
CA PHE A 180 -0.60 -7.87 -11.25
C PHE A 180 -0.68 -6.72 -10.24
N VAL A 181 -1.86 -6.46 -9.68
CA VAL A 181 -2.09 -5.44 -8.66
C VAL A 181 -1.30 -5.72 -7.36
N VAL A 182 -1.16 -6.99 -6.95
CA VAL A 182 -0.35 -7.39 -5.77
C VAL A 182 1.13 -7.26 -6.09
N THR A 183 1.57 -7.79 -7.24
CA THR A 183 2.96 -7.67 -7.74
C THR A 183 3.42 -6.22 -7.80
N SER A 184 2.53 -5.34 -8.26
CA SER A 184 2.73 -3.89 -8.36
C SER A 184 2.92 -3.22 -6.99
N MET A 185 2.11 -3.60 -5.99
CA MET A 185 2.26 -3.11 -4.62
C MET A 185 3.60 -3.55 -4.01
N LEU A 186 4.05 -4.78 -4.32
CA LEU A 186 5.28 -5.38 -3.79
C LEU A 186 6.59 -4.83 -4.37
N GLY A 187 6.57 -3.91 -5.32
CA GLY A 187 7.83 -3.37 -5.87
C GLY A 187 8.29 -3.97 -7.17
N PHE A 188 7.66 -5.06 -7.63
CA PHE A 188 8.08 -5.75 -8.84
C PHE A 188 7.41 -5.15 -10.08
N THR A 189 8.18 -4.37 -10.83
CA THR A 189 7.93 -4.19 -12.27
C THR A 189 8.99 -4.98 -13.03
N LEU A 190 8.56 -5.88 -13.91
CA LEU A 190 9.44 -6.47 -14.91
C LEU A 190 10.10 -5.35 -15.72
N PRO A 191 11.37 -5.50 -16.15
CA PRO A 191 12.06 -4.50 -16.93
C PRO A 191 11.31 -4.23 -18.25
N SER A 192 10.88 -2.98 -18.41
CA SER A 192 10.90 -2.26 -19.68
C SER A 192 10.19 -2.87 -20.89
N PHE A 193 8.87 -3.10 -20.85
CA PHE A 193 8.04 -3.22 -22.08
C PHE A 193 6.59 -2.73 -22.00
N TRP A 194 6.15 -2.15 -20.89
CA TRP A 194 4.91 -1.38 -20.86
C TRP A 194 5.26 -0.01 -20.30
N ASN A 195 4.85 1.03 -21.03
CA ASN A 195 4.89 2.42 -20.59
C ASN A 195 4.55 2.52 -19.11
N ASP A 196 5.13 3.52 -18.45
CA ASP A 196 4.93 4.07 -17.11
C ASP A 196 3.45 4.17 -16.67
N SER A 197 2.77 3.03 -16.70
CA SER A 197 1.34 2.84 -16.49
C SER A 197 1.19 2.81 -15.00
N MET A 198 0.97 4.00 -14.45
CA MET A 198 0.28 4.23 -13.19
C MET A 198 -0.52 2.99 -12.80
N ASN A 199 -0.14 2.29 -11.72
CA ASN A 199 -0.85 1.08 -11.28
C ASN A 199 -2.26 1.48 -10.82
N ILE A 200 -3.20 1.65 -11.77
CA ILE A 200 -4.51 2.27 -11.56
C ILE A 200 -5.32 1.49 -10.52
N LEU A 201 -5.27 0.16 -10.54
CA LEU A 201 -5.92 -0.66 -9.51
C LEU A 201 -5.35 -0.42 -8.11
N VAL A 202 -4.04 -0.14 -7.98
CA VAL A 202 -3.44 0.24 -6.68
C VAL A 202 -3.94 1.62 -6.26
N GLN A 203 -4.02 2.58 -7.18
CA GLN A 203 -4.53 3.92 -6.85
C GLN A 203 -6.01 3.91 -6.50
N LEU A 204 -6.82 3.10 -7.19
CA LEU A 204 -8.20 2.83 -6.83
C LEU A 204 -8.27 2.18 -5.45
N ALA A 205 -7.44 1.19 -5.13
CA ALA A 205 -7.39 0.59 -3.80
C ALA A 205 -7.06 1.61 -2.70
N VAL A 206 -6.07 2.49 -2.93
CA VAL A 206 -5.72 3.58 -2.00
C VAL A 206 -6.89 4.55 -1.85
N SER A 207 -7.51 4.97 -2.95
CA SER A 207 -8.66 5.88 -2.95
C SER A 207 -9.88 5.28 -2.24
N MET A 208 -10.17 3.99 -2.45
CA MET A 208 -11.20 3.23 -1.75
C MET A 208 -10.97 3.21 -0.23
N ARG A 209 -9.72 3.13 0.23
CA ARG A 209 -9.42 3.19 1.67
C ARG A 209 -9.50 4.61 2.23
N ALA A 210 -9.14 5.61 1.43
CA ALA A 210 -9.06 7.00 1.87
C ALA A 210 -10.40 7.57 2.37
N HIS A 211 -11.54 7.08 1.86
CA HIS A 211 -12.86 7.52 2.33
C HIS A 211 -13.31 6.90 3.67
N GLY A 212 -12.56 5.93 4.21
CA GLY A 212 -12.77 5.38 5.55
C GLY A 212 -14.04 4.53 5.72
N ARG A 213 -14.69 4.13 4.61
CA ARG A 213 -15.86 3.24 4.62
C ARG A 213 -15.51 1.90 3.97
N GLY A 214 -16.30 0.87 4.26
CA GLY A 214 -16.22 -0.36 3.48
C GLY A 214 -16.66 -0.10 2.03
N GLY A 215 -16.08 -0.81 1.07
CA GLY A 215 -16.39 -0.66 -0.35
C GLY A 215 -16.03 -1.90 -1.17
N SER A 216 -16.72 -2.05 -2.30
CA SER A 216 -16.48 -3.15 -3.25
C SER A 216 -16.37 -2.60 -4.66
N LEU A 217 -15.34 -3.03 -5.37
CA LEU A 217 -15.09 -2.72 -6.77
C LEU A 217 -14.90 -4.03 -7.54
N LEU A 218 -15.68 -4.23 -8.59
CA LEU A 218 -15.59 -5.37 -9.50
C LEU A 218 -14.97 -4.88 -10.81
N VAL A 219 -13.93 -5.56 -11.26
CA VAL A 219 -13.32 -5.37 -12.57
C VAL A 219 -13.75 -6.54 -13.45
N VAL A 220 -14.51 -6.26 -14.50
CA VAL A 220 -15.06 -7.26 -15.41
C VAL A 220 -14.43 -7.15 -16.80
N PRO A 221 -14.38 -8.23 -17.60
CA PRO A 221 -13.92 -8.13 -18.97
C PRO A 221 -14.85 -7.26 -19.82
N SER A 222 -14.27 -6.42 -20.68
CA SER A 222 -15.02 -5.74 -21.73
C SER A 222 -15.52 -6.68 -22.82
N GLY A 223 -16.60 -6.28 -23.48
CA GLY A 223 -17.21 -7.03 -24.57
C GLY A 223 -17.90 -8.34 -24.13
N ARG A 224 -17.93 -8.65 -22.83
CA ARG A 224 -18.67 -9.77 -22.26
C ARG A 224 -19.68 -9.26 -21.23
N ASP A 225 -20.90 -9.75 -21.31
CA ASP A 225 -21.99 -9.40 -20.38
C ASP A 225 -22.32 -10.54 -19.39
N ALA A 226 -21.59 -11.66 -19.42
CA ALA A 226 -21.82 -12.82 -18.55
C ALA A 226 -21.76 -12.49 -17.05
N TRP A 227 -20.98 -11.48 -16.67
CA TRP A 227 -20.90 -10.99 -15.30
C TRP A 227 -22.25 -10.47 -14.76
N ARG A 228 -23.18 -10.08 -15.65
CA ARG A 228 -24.51 -9.61 -15.26
C ARG A 228 -25.35 -10.70 -14.60
N ASP A 229 -25.07 -11.98 -14.89
CA ASP A 229 -25.77 -13.12 -14.30
C ASP A 229 -25.48 -13.25 -12.80
N SER A 230 -24.34 -12.71 -12.35
CA SER A 230 -23.97 -12.63 -10.93
C SER A 230 -24.36 -11.29 -10.29
N ILE A 231 -25.20 -10.47 -10.95
CA ILE A 231 -25.73 -9.21 -10.41
C ILE A 231 -27.25 -9.28 -10.32
N ILE A 232 -27.80 -9.00 -9.14
CA ILE A 232 -29.24 -8.93 -8.93
C ILE A 232 -29.81 -7.76 -9.71
N GLN A 233 -30.75 -8.04 -10.62
CA GLN A 233 -31.43 -7.04 -11.44
C GLN A 233 -32.76 -6.57 -10.80
N PRO A 234 -33.17 -5.31 -11.05
CA PRO A 234 -32.41 -4.28 -11.76
C PRO A 234 -31.25 -3.72 -10.92
N MET A 235 -30.14 -3.37 -11.57
CA MET A 235 -29.03 -2.66 -10.92
C MET A 235 -29.50 -1.31 -10.35
N SER A 236 -29.04 -0.95 -9.15
CA SER A 236 -29.45 0.28 -8.46
C SER A 236 -29.10 1.55 -9.22
N TYR A 237 -27.85 1.69 -9.68
CA TYR A 237 -27.36 2.87 -10.39
C TYR A 237 -26.55 2.48 -11.64
N PRO A 238 -27.23 2.08 -12.74
CA PRO A 238 -26.55 1.84 -14.01
C PRO A 238 -26.06 3.17 -14.62
N ILE A 239 -24.91 3.14 -15.27
CA ILE A 239 -24.35 4.31 -15.96
C ILE A 239 -24.56 4.15 -17.47
N VAL A 240 -25.34 5.06 -18.05
CA VAL A 240 -25.68 5.06 -19.48
C VAL A 240 -25.63 6.52 -20.00
N PRO A 241 -24.80 6.84 -21.01
CA PRO A 241 -23.75 5.98 -21.59
C PRO A 241 -22.65 5.65 -20.57
N VAL A 242 -21.84 4.61 -20.84
CA VAL A 242 -20.70 4.24 -19.98
C VAL A 242 -19.79 5.45 -19.73
N PHE A 243 -19.25 5.56 -18.52
CA PHE A 243 -18.38 6.68 -18.18
C PHE A 243 -16.90 6.30 -18.40
N SER A 244 -16.29 6.84 -19.45
CA SER A 244 -14.95 6.46 -19.92
C SER A 244 -13.83 7.42 -19.53
N ARG A 245 -14.06 8.41 -18.66
CA ARG A 245 -13.10 9.51 -18.43
C ARG A 245 -11.69 9.03 -18.06
N LEU A 246 -11.59 8.01 -17.20
CA LEU A 246 -10.30 7.43 -16.82
C LEU A 246 -9.68 6.66 -18.00
N ALA A 247 -10.47 5.86 -18.72
CA ALA A 247 -10.05 5.17 -19.93
C ALA A 247 -9.46 6.14 -20.97
N ASP A 248 -10.17 7.24 -21.24
CA ASP A 248 -9.76 8.28 -22.20
C ASP A 248 -8.43 8.91 -21.80
N LEU A 249 -8.23 9.18 -20.50
CA LEU A 249 -6.98 9.75 -19.99
C LEU A 249 -5.81 8.79 -20.15
N LEU A 250 -6.02 7.49 -19.94
CA LEU A 250 -4.95 6.49 -20.05
C LEU A 250 -4.53 6.21 -21.50
N GLN A 251 -5.40 6.50 -22.47
CA GLN A 251 -5.09 6.38 -23.90
C GLN A 251 -4.39 7.62 -24.47
N GLN A 252 -4.39 8.74 -23.75
CA GLN A 252 -3.71 9.97 -24.20
C GLN A 252 -2.19 9.84 -24.04
N GLU A 253 -1.45 9.95 -25.14
CA GLU A 253 -0.01 10.16 -25.08
C GLU A 253 0.29 11.54 -24.44
N SER A 254 1.04 11.54 -23.33
CA SER A 254 1.42 12.76 -22.64
C SER A 254 2.83 13.17 -23.01
N ASP A 255 2.96 14.34 -23.65
CA ASP A 255 4.24 15.05 -23.74
C ASP A 255 4.79 15.38 -22.35
N ALA A 256 6.12 15.44 -22.21
CA ALA A 256 6.80 15.72 -20.94
C ALA A 256 6.34 17.03 -20.27
N ALA A 257 5.95 18.04 -21.05
CA ALA A 257 5.48 19.33 -20.55
C ALA A 257 4.08 19.28 -19.91
N SER A 258 3.24 18.31 -20.30
CA SER A 258 1.84 18.18 -19.85
C SER A 258 1.63 17.09 -18.79
N GLN A 259 2.69 16.36 -18.43
CA GLN A 259 2.61 15.21 -17.51
C GLN A 259 2.00 15.55 -16.14
N ASN A 260 2.31 16.71 -15.57
CA ASN A 260 1.77 17.10 -14.25
C ASN A 260 0.27 17.36 -14.30
N VAL A 261 -0.22 17.98 -15.38
CA VAL A 261 -1.66 18.24 -15.57
C VAL A 261 -2.40 16.93 -15.81
N TRP A 262 -1.84 16.06 -16.67
CA TRP A 262 -2.38 14.73 -16.93
C TRP A 262 -2.45 13.88 -15.65
N ARG A 263 -1.37 13.83 -14.85
CA ARG A 263 -1.36 13.13 -13.56
C ARG A 263 -2.42 13.67 -12.60
N GLY A 264 -2.60 14.99 -12.53
CA GLY A 264 -3.67 15.60 -11.75
C GLY A 264 -5.06 15.16 -12.20
N ALA A 265 -5.30 15.11 -13.52
CA ALA A 265 -6.56 14.65 -14.08
C ALA A 265 -6.84 13.16 -13.81
N VAL A 266 -5.82 12.30 -13.92
CA VAL A 266 -5.92 10.88 -13.59
C VAL A 266 -6.25 10.69 -12.11
N ASN A 267 -5.55 11.39 -11.21
CA ASN A 267 -5.82 11.34 -9.78
C ASN A 267 -7.27 11.71 -9.44
N LEU A 268 -7.79 12.79 -10.03
CA LEU A 268 -9.18 13.21 -9.84
C LEU A 268 -10.18 12.16 -10.36
N ALA A 269 -9.89 11.52 -11.50
CA ALA A 269 -10.73 10.46 -12.04
C ALA A 269 -10.72 9.21 -11.15
N VAL A 270 -9.55 8.82 -10.63
CA VAL A 270 -9.42 7.73 -9.65
C VAL A 270 -10.18 8.05 -8.36
N GLU A 271 -10.06 9.26 -7.82
CA GLU A 271 -10.79 9.70 -6.63
C GLU A 271 -12.31 9.65 -6.82
N ALA A 272 -12.78 10.06 -8.00
CA ALA A 272 -14.20 9.99 -8.33
C ALA A 272 -14.71 8.54 -8.35
N ILE A 273 -13.99 7.62 -9.01
CA ILE A 273 -14.38 6.20 -9.07
C ILE A 273 -14.25 5.53 -7.70
N GLY A 274 -13.16 5.77 -6.97
CA GLY A 274 -12.96 5.26 -5.61
C GLY A 274 -14.07 5.73 -4.66
N GLY A 275 -14.54 6.97 -4.82
CA GLY A 275 -15.68 7.52 -4.08
C GLY A 275 -17.00 6.76 -4.31
N LEU A 276 -17.26 6.26 -5.52
CA LEU A 276 -18.47 5.46 -5.81
C LEU A 276 -18.55 4.17 -4.99
N THR A 277 -17.40 3.60 -4.63
CA THR A 277 -17.32 2.37 -3.81
C THR A 277 -17.84 2.56 -2.38
N SER A 278 -18.00 3.80 -1.94
CA SER A 278 -18.54 4.12 -0.61
C SER A 278 -20.07 3.95 -0.51
N VAL A 279 -20.74 3.74 -1.64
CA VAL A 279 -22.18 3.44 -1.73
C VAL A 279 -22.41 1.95 -1.41
N ASP A 280 -23.57 1.63 -0.82
CA ASP A 280 -23.93 0.24 -0.56
C ASP A 280 -24.11 -0.57 -1.86
N GLY A 281 -23.49 -1.74 -1.92
CA GLY A 281 -23.31 -2.53 -3.15
C GLY A 281 -21.92 -2.36 -3.77
N ALA A 282 -21.72 -2.92 -4.96
CA ALA A 282 -20.47 -2.89 -5.68
C ALA A 282 -20.47 -1.81 -6.78
N THR A 283 -19.32 -1.17 -6.95
CA THR A 283 -18.99 -0.43 -8.18
C THR A 283 -18.46 -1.41 -9.21
N ILE A 284 -18.86 -1.25 -10.48
CA ILE A 284 -18.45 -2.13 -11.57
C ILE A 284 -17.73 -1.29 -12.62
N ILE A 285 -16.49 -1.66 -12.90
CA ILE A 285 -15.69 -1.13 -14.01
C ILE A 285 -15.29 -2.28 -14.94
N ASN A 286 -14.99 -1.98 -16.20
CA ASN A 286 -14.35 -2.96 -17.08
C ASN A 286 -12.82 -2.89 -17.01
N ASP A 287 -12.14 -3.78 -17.74
CA ASP A 287 -10.68 -3.84 -17.86
C ASP A 287 -10.04 -2.68 -18.65
N GLN A 288 -10.86 -1.79 -19.24
CA GLN A 288 -10.43 -0.48 -19.77
C GLN A 288 -10.68 0.67 -18.78
N TYR A 289 -11.14 0.38 -17.56
CA TYR A 289 -11.45 1.37 -16.53
C TYR A 289 -12.65 2.29 -16.85
N GLU A 290 -13.59 1.82 -17.68
CA GLU A 290 -14.88 2.47 -17.89
C GLU A 290 -15.86 2.06 -16.78
N VAL A 291 -16.62 3.01 -16.24
CA VAL A 291 -17.59 2.74 -15.18
C VAL A 291 -18.93 2.32 -15.78
N LEU A 292 -19.38 1.12 -15.43
CA LEU A 292 -20.61 0.50 -15.91
C LEU A 292 -21.80 0.76 -14.99
N GLY A 293 -21.53 0.93 -13.69
CA GLY A 293 -22.55 1.20 -12.69
C GLY A 293 -22.01 1.12 -11.27
N PHE A 294 -22.83 1.50 -10.30
CA PHE A 294 -22.50 1.38 -8.88
C PHE A 294 -23.72 1.01 -8.03
N GLY A 295 -23.46 0.65 -6.77
CA GLY A 295 -24.49 0.12 -5.88
C GLY A 295 -25.11 -1.20 -6.36
N ALA A 296 -24.36 -1.98 -7.15
CA ALA A 296 -24.82 -3.25 -7.68
C ALA A 296 -24.85 -4.31 -6.57
N LYS A 297 -25.96 -5.04 -6.44
CA LYS A 297 -26.07 -6.16 -5.50
C LYS A 297 -25.53 -7.41 -6.16
N ILE A 298 -24.47 -7.97 -5.59
CA ILE A 298 -23.89 -9.22 -6.06
C ILE A 298 -24.81 -10.37 -5.67
N GLY A 299 -25.23 -11.14 -6.68
CA GLY A 299 -25.95 -12.39 -6.54
C GLY A 299 -25.05 -13.58 -6.89
N ARG A 300 -25.64 -14.78 -6.82
CA ARG A 300 -25.05 -15.99 -7.39
C ARG A 300 -25.67 -16.21 -8.76
N SER A 301 -24.86 -16.55 -9.76
CA SER A 301 -25.34 -16.99 -11.06
C SER A 301 -26.23 -18.23 -10.92
N GLU A 302 -27.29 -18.32 -11.73
CA GLU A 302 -28.25 -19.43 -11.68
C GLU A 302 -27.59 -20.78 -11.97
N THR A 303 -26.54 -20.78 -12.80
CA THR A 303 -25.82 -21.98 -13.20
C THR A 303 -24.65 -22.34 -12.27
N SER A 304 -24.40 -21.52 -11.24
CA SER A 304 -23.23 -21.66 -10.38
C SER A 304 -23.58 -22.25 -9.02
N GLU A 305 -22.65 -23.05 -8.49
CA GLU A 305 -22.71 -23.56 -7.13
C GLU A 305 -22.29 -22.49 -6.11
N ARG A 306 -22.58 -22.73 -4.83
CA ARG A 306 -22.05 -21.87 -3.78
C ARG A 306 -20.56 -22.12 -3.63
N VAL A 307 -19.78 -21.05 -3.49
CA VAL A 307 -18.36 -21.19 -3.14
C VAL A 307 -18.23 -21.69 -1.70
N GLU A 308 -17.64 -22.86 -1.52
CA GLU A 308 -17.48 -23.51 -0.21
C GLU A 308 -16.06 -23.33 0.36
N GLN A 309 -15.06 -23.17 -0.51
CA GLN A 309 -13.65 -23.06 -0.13
C GLN A 309 -12.94 -22.02 -0.97
N ILE A 310 -12.05 -21.26 -0.31
CA ILE A 310 -11.16 -20.28 -0.92
C ILE A 310 -9.79 -20.34 -0.27
N ILE A 311 -8.78 -19.91 -1.01
CA ILE A 311 -7.41 -19.77 -0.52
C ILE A 311 -7.21 -18.35 -0.04
N ILE A 312 -6.66 -18.16 1.16
CA ILE A 312 -6.25 -16.85 1.67
C ILE A 312 -4.73 -16.81 1.74
N THR A 313 -4.15 -15.74 1.22
CA THR A 313 -2.73 -15.41 1.42
C THR A 313 -2.58 -13.97 1.87
N GLU A 314 -1.49 -13.69 2.57
CA GLU A 314 -1.01 -12.34 2.85
C GLU A 314 0.49 -12.34 2.52
N PRO A 315 1.03 -11.36 1.79
CA PRO A 315 2.42 -11.36 1.32
C PRO A 315 3.39 -10.97 2.45
N ILE A 316 3.46 -11.81 3.47
CA ILE A 316 4.26 -11.64 4.68
C ILE A 316 5.13 -12.89 4.87
N VAL A 317 6.39 -12.68 5.23
CA VAL A 317 7.35 -13.76 5.43
C VAL A 317 6.84 -14.75 6.48
N GLY A 318 6.84 -16.04 6.13
CA GLY A 318 6.41 -17.12 7.01
C GLY A 318 4.90 -17.36 7.06
N ASN A 319 4.09 -16.56 6.35
CA ASN A 319 2.67 -16.87 6.19
C ASN A 319 2.48 -18.00 5.16
N GLU A 320 1.73 -19.01 5.56
CA GLU A 320 1.31 -20.10 4.68
C GLU A 320 -0.10 -19.85 4.13
N PRO A 321 -0.41 -20.27 2.89
CA PRO A 321 -1.76 -20.21 2.35
C PRO A 321 -2.74 -21.02 3.21
N LEU A 322 -3.91 -20.44 3.50
CA LEU A 322 -4.97 -21.09 4.28
C LEU A 322 -6.19 -21.35 3.41
N ILE A 323 -6.62 -22.61 3.34
CA ILE A 323 -7.90 -22.98 2.74
C ILE A 323 -8.98 -22.86 3.81
N VAL A 324 -9.95 -21.96 3.58
CA VAL A 324 -11.04 -21.72 4.52
C VAL A 324 -12.37 -21.58 3.81
N HIS A 325 -13.46 -21.67 4.58
CA HIS A 325 -14.77 -21.30 4.09
C HIS A 325 -14.88 -19.76 3.92
N PRO A 326 -15.46 -19.23 2.84
CA PRO A 326 -15.48 -17.79 2.56
C PRO A 326 -16.03 -16.92 3.69
N ALA A 327 -16.99 -17.42 4.48
CA ALA A 327 -17.52 -16.71 5.65
C ALA A 327 -16.45 -16.37 6.74
N GLN A 328 -15.27 -16.97 6.67
CA GLN A 328 -14.14 -16.68 7.57
C GLN A 328 -13.23 -15.55 7.07
N THR A 329 -13.43 -15.05 5.84
CA THR A 329 -12.59 -13.95 5.29
C THR A 329 -12.94 -12.56 5.80
N GLY A 330 -14.21 -12.33 6.14
CA GLY A 330 -14.70 -11.01 6.54
C GLY A 330 -16.23 -10.93 6.50
N GLY A 331 -16.74 -9.71 6.33
CA GLY A 331 -18.19 -9.46 6.27
C GLY A 331 -18.86 -9.89 4.96
N THR A 332 -20.14 -9.54 4.82
CA THR A 332 -20.98 -9.88 3.66
C THR A 332 -20.35 -9.49 2.31
N ARG A 333 -19.67 -8.34 2.24
CA ARG A 333 -18.94 -7.90 1.03
C ARG A 333 -17.86 -8.89 0.57
N HIS A 334 -17.14 -9.52 1.50
CA HIS A 334 -16.09 -10.50 1.18
C HIS A 334 -16.72 -11.80 0.66
N LEU A 335 -17.78 -12.27 1.33
CA LEU A 335 -18.53 -13.45 0.89
C LEU A 335 -19.09 -13.26 -0.52
N SER A 336 -19.73 -12.12 -0.77
CA SER A 336 -20.26 -11.78 -2.09
C SER A 336 -19.17 -11.66 -3.15
N ALA A 337 -18.04 -11.01 -2.85
CA ALA A 337 -16.92 -10.92 -3.78
C ALA A 337 -16.31 -12.29 -4.12
N ALA A 338 -16.15 -13.16 -3.12
CA ALA A 338 -15.69 -14.52 -3.32
C ALA A 338 -16.65 -15.31 -4.24
N GLN A 339 -17.96 -15.21 -4.01
CA GLN A 339 -18.95 -15.84 -4.88
C GLN A 339 -18.92 -15.27 -6.30
N PHE A 340 -18.79 -13.94 -6.44
CA PHE A 340 -18.73 -13.30 -7.76
C PHE A 340 -17.55 -13.80 -8.58
N VAL A 341 -16.35 -13.88 -7.99
CA VAL A 341 -15.15 -14.36 -8.69
C VAL A 341 -15.21 -15.87 -8.95
N PHE A 342 -15.89 -16.64 -8.10
CA PHE A 342 -16.16 -18.05 -8.35
C PHE A 342 -17.04 -18.25 -9.60
N ASP A 343 -18.08 -17.43 -9.73
CA ASP A 343 -18.98 -17.45 -10.88
C ASP A 343 -18.30 -16.88 -12.15
N GLN A 344 -17.57 -15.79 -11.99
CA GLN A 344 -16.97 -14.98 -13.06
C GLN A 344 -15.45 -15.05 -12.95
N ARG A 345 -14.90 -16.18 -13.43
CA ARG A 345 -13.49 -16.55 -13.24
C ARG A 345 -12.48 -15.64 -13.95
N ASP A 346 -12.94 -14.80 -14.87
CA ASP A 346 -12.15 -13.80 -15.58
C ASP A 346 -12.30 -12.38 -14.98
N ALA A 347 -12.97 -12.25 -13.83
CA ALA A 347 -13.13 -11.00 -13.10
C ALA A 347 -12.21 -10.89 -11.87
N VAL A 348 -12.00 -9.66 -11.41
CA VAL A 348 -11.27 -9.34 -10.18
C VAL A 348 -12.17 -8.54 -9.25
N ALA A 349 -12.18 -8.86 -7.96
CA ALA A 349 -12.91 -8.08 -6.97
C ALA A 349 -11.97 -7.48 -5.92
N LEU A 350 -12.03 -6.16 -5.74
CA LEU A 350 -11.33 -5.42 -4.69
C LEU A 350 -12.33 -5.10 -3.59
N VAL A 351 -12.00 -5.47 -2.34
CA VAL A 351 -12.86 -5.25 -1.19
C VAL A 351 -12.10 -4.51 -0.11
N ALA A 352 -12.54 -3.29 0.19
CA ALA A 352 -12.17 -2.55 1.37
C ALA A 352 -13.16 -2.88 2.50
N SER A 353 -12.65 -3.33 3.63
CA SER A 353 -13.43 -3.57 4.83
C SER A 353 -13.50 -2.30 5.68
N GLN A 354 -14.56 -2.18 6.48
CA GLN A 354 -14.68 -1.09 7.45
C GLN A 354 -13.63 -1.19 8.57
N ASP A 355 -13.12 -2.39 8.86
CA ASP A 355 -12.05 -2.62 9.84
C ASP A 355 -10.64 -2.39 9.28
N GLY A 356 -10.53 -1.78 8.08
CA GLY A 356 -9.26 -1.38 7.47
C GLY A 356 -8.57 -2.47 6.64
N ARG A 357 -9.10 -3.70 6.64
CA ARG A 357 -8.61 -4.80 5.78
C ARG A 357 -8.89 -4.49 4.31
N PHE A 358 -7.98 -4.90 3.43
CA PHE A 358 -8.15 -4.82 2.00
C PHE A 358 -7.83 -6.17 1.38
N THR A 359 -8.77 -6.74 0.64
CA THR A 359 -8.63 -8.06 0.02
C THR A 359 -8.94 -7.99 -1.46
N ILE A 360 -8.08 -8.63 -2.26
CA ILE A 360 -8.25 -8.77 -3.70
C ILE A 360 -8.59 -10.23 -3.98
N PHE A 361 -9.72 -10.46 -4.62
CA PHE A 361 -10.20 -11.79 -5.00
C PHE A 361 -9.95 -12.02 -6.48
N THR A 362 -9.31 -13.14 -6.82
CA THR A 362 -9.09 -13.61 -8.19
C THR A 362 -9.35 -15.11 -8.28
N TRP A 363 -9.54 -15.63 -9.49
CA TRP A 363 -9.55 -17.07 -9.72
C TRP A 363 -8.12 -17.59 -9.90
N SER A 364 -7.70 -18.57 -9.10
CA SER A 364 -6.45 -19.30 -9.31
C SER A 364 -6.69 -20.45 -10.29
N THR A 365 -5.99 -20.45 -11.42
CA THR A 365 -6.08 -21.54 -12.40
C THR A 365 -5.28 -22.76 -11.95
N THR A 366 -4.23 -22.55 -11.16
CA THR A 366 -3.39 -23.59 -10.60
C THR A 366 -4.15 -24.38 -9.53
N ASP A 367 -4.83 -23.68 -8.62
CA ASP A 367 -5.53 -24.32 -7.50
C ASP A 367 -7.00 -24.62 -7.80
N GLN A 368 -7.55 -24.07 -8.89
CA GLN A 368 -8.98 -24.14 -9.24
C GLN A 368 -9.90 -23.66 -8.11
N MET A 369 -9.47 -22.59 -7.44
CA MET A 369 -10.19 -21.97 -6.33
C MET A 369 -10.13 -20.45 -6.42
N VAL A 370 -11.05 -19.77 -5.73
CA VAL A 370 -10.93 -18.34 -5.52
C VAL A 370 -9.79 -18.08 -4.54
N HIS A 371 -8.92 -17.16 -4.91
CA HIS A 371 -7.76 -16.73 -4.15
C HIS A 371 -8.01 -15.31 -3.61
N ALA A 372 -8.07 -15.20 -2.30
CA ALA A 372 -8.22 -13.96 -1.54
C ALA A 372 -6.86 -13.47 -1.05
N HIS A 373 -6.29 -12.48 -1.75
CA HIS A 373 -5.03 -11.81 -1.42
C HIS A 373 -5.28 -10.67 -0.44
N ARG A 374 -4.91 -10.85 0.83
CA ARG A 374 -4.92 -9.78 1.83
C ARG A 374 -3.71 -8.87 1.64
N VAL A 375 -3.96 -7.58 1.45
CA VAL A 375 -2.92 -6.59 1.09
C VAL A 375 -2.99 -5.32 1.92
N ASP A 376 -3.71 -5.31 3.04
CA ASP A 376 -3.80 -4.14 3.92
C ASP A 376 -2.42 -3.65 4.38
N SER A 377 -1.51 -4.57 4.71
CA SER A 377 -0.11 -4.30 5.06
C SER A 377 0.67 -3.56 3.96
N LEU A 378 0.28 -3.71 2.68
CA LEU A 378 0.93 -3.05 1.54
C LEU A 378 0.34 -1.67 1.21
N LEU A 379 -0.82 -1.34 1.77
CA LEU A 379 -1.54 -0.09 1.49
C LEU A 379 -1.38 0.96 2.60
N LEU A 380 -0.53 0.69 3.60
CA LEU A 380 -0.20 1.62 4.68
C LEU A 380 0.83 2.66 4.27
#